data_AF-A0A183TEM7-F1
#
_entry.id   AF-A0A183TEM7-F1
#
_cell.length_a   1.000
_cell.length_b   1.000
_cell.length_c   1.000
_cell.angle_alpha   90.00
_cell.angle_beta   90.00
_cell.angle_gamma   90.00
#
_symmetry.space_group_name_H-M   'P 1'
#
loop_
_entity.id
_entity.type
_entity.pdbx_description
1 polymer ?
#
loop_
_entity_poly.entity_id
_entity_poly.type
_entity_poly.pdbx_seq_one_letter_code
_entity_poly.pdbx_strand_id
1 'polypeptide(L)'
;MQYILSSFPSVHCLHHWCLPVLLGDYRPWNIPPIKRREPDPYRPPTVPFEALPTYRTEFVPHCQARPKLIKPDCELTFSDKPLEGLTDYRQNYVPHPLEKRPVPPKPVPRAKAPFDGMTTTKVDYTPKEFCTRFTPPPPQHQFLVFALYILRTGGNRQSTFPSMVVRLVHMAR
;
A
#
# COMPACT_ATOMS: atom_id res chain seq x y z
N MET A 1 77.16 1.11 -140.54
CA MET A 1 76.82 2.16 -141.53
C MET A 1 75.31 2.18 -141.67
N GLN A 2 74.69 3.23 -141.10
CA GLN A 2 73.27 3.63 -141.23
C GLN A 2 72.27 2.52 -140.78
N TYR A 3 71.02 2.72 -140.36
CA TYR A 3 69.90 3.56 -140.81
C TYR A 3 68.94 3.68 -139.60
N ILE A 4 68.81 4.86 -139.00
CA ILE A 4 67.60 5.72 -138.99
C ILE A 4 66.29 4.99 -138.64
N LEU A 5 65.88 5.19 -137.37
CA LEU A 5 64.53 5.40 -136.83
C LEU A 5 63.35 4.87 -137.66
N SER A 6 62.84 3.69 -137.31
CA SER A 6 61.48 3.27 -137.66
C SER A 6 60.64 3.10 -136.39
N SER A 7 59.69 4.03 -136.27
CA SER A 7 58.33 3.83 -135.78
C SER A 7 58.08 2.66 -134.82
N PHE A 8 58.05 2.95 -133.53
CA PHE A 8 57.00 2.41 -132.67
C PHE A 8 56.54 3.52 -131.72
N PRO A 9 55.44 4.24 -132.04
CA PRO A 9 54.89 5.22 -131.12
C PRO A 9 54.38 4.48 -129.89
N SER A 10 55.14 4.58 -128.81
CA SER A 10 54.67 4.91 -127.46
C SER A 10 53.16 4.80 -127.29
N VAL A 11 52.67 3.71 -126.69
CA VAL A 11 51.47 3.52 -125.81
C VAL A 11 50.24 4.45 -125.91
N HIS A 12 50.08 5.24 -126.96
CA HIS A 12 49.07 6.28 -127.14
C HIS A 12 47.83 5.76 -127.88
N CYS A 13 47.80 4.49 -128.27
CA CYS A 13 46.77 3.95 -129.16
C CYS A 13 45.49 3.47 -128.47
N LEU A 14 45.40 3.48 -127.13
CA LEU A 14 44.19 3.03 -126.42
C LEU A 14 43.35 4.16 -125.80
N HIS A 15 43.83 5.41 -125.78
CA HIS A 15 43.09 6.54 -125.20
C HIS A 15 42.29 7.37 -126.21
N HIS A 16 42.51 7.20 -127.52
CA HIS A 16 41.93 8.09 -128.53
C HIS A 16 40.67 7.56 -129.23
N TRP A 17 40.23 6.34 -128.95
CA TRP A 17 39.11 5.72 -129.69
C TRP A 17 38.03 5.07 -128.81
N CYS A 18 37.85 5.56 -127.57
CA CYS A 18 36.71 5.18 -126.75
C CYS A 18 36.35 6.25 -125.71
N LEU A 19 36.31 7.51 -126.14
CA LEU A 19 35.75 8.62 -125.34
C LEU A 19 34.67 9.48 -126.05
N PRO A 20 34.41 9.42 -127.39
CA PRO A 20 33.50 10.40 -127.99
C PRO A 20 32.02 10.05 -127.84
N VAL A 21 31.66 8.77 -127.78
CA VAL A 21 30.24 8.34 -127.79
C VAL A 21 29.59 8.56 -126.43
N LEU A 22 30.22 8.05 -125.36
CA LEU A 22 29.76 8.26 -123.98
C LEU A 22 29.74 9.74 -123.60
N LEU A 23 30.74 10.52 -123.99
CA LEU A 23 30.74 11.95 -123.67
C LEU A 23 29.73 12.75 -124.53
N GLY A 24 29.39 12.25 -125.71
CA GLY A 24 28.41 12.87 -126.63
C GLY A 24 26.95 12.58 -126.25
N ASP A 25 26.67 11.38 -125.75
CA ASP A 25 25.34 10.90 -125.37
C ASP A 25 24.89 11.45 -124.00
N TYR A 26 25.84 11.72 -123.09
CA TYR A 26 25.58 12.21 -121.74
C TYR A 26 25.67 13.74 -121.67
N ARG A 27 24.70 14.41 -122.30
CA ARG A 27 24.52 15.86 -122.15
C ARG A 27 23.67 16.17 -120.91
N PRO A 28 24.00 17.22 -120.13
CA PRO A 28 23.14 17.64 -119.03
C PRO A 28 21.76 18.03 -119.56
N TRP A 29 20.72 17.33 -119.10
CA TRP A 29 19.34 17.61 -119.47
C TRP A 29 18.91 18.98 -118.90
N ASN A 30 18.26 19.81 -119.71
CA ASN A 30 17.65 21.05 -119.26
C ASN A 30 16.29 20.74 -118.60
N ILE A 31 16.34 20.33 -117.33
CA ILE A 31 15.15 20.01 -116.54
C ILE A 31 14.48 21.34 -116.16
N PRO A 32 13.22 21.60 -116.54
CA PRO A 32 12.55 22.82 -116.14
C PRO A 32 12.40 22.87 -114.61
N PRO A 33 12.43 24.06 -114.00
CA PRO A 33 12.30 24.19 -112.56
C PRO A 33 10.98 23.56 -112.09
N ILE A 34 11.07 22.71 -111.06
CA ILE A 34 9.91 22.07 -110.45
C ILE A 34 9.01 23.18 -109.89
N LYS A 35 7.81 23.32 -110.46
CA LYS A 35 6.81 24.26 -109.95
C LYS A 35 6.29 23.75 -108.61
N ARG A 36 6.65 24.42 -107.53
CA ARG A 36 6.07 24.16 -106.20
C ARG A 36 4.63 24.66 -106.20
N ARG A 37 3.70 23.84 -105.70
CA ARG A 37 2.32 24.28 -105.47
C ARG A 37 2.33 25.28 -104.31
N GLU A 38 1.70 26.44 -104.50
CA GLU A 38 1.44 27.38 -103.42
C GLU A 38 0.39 26.77 -102.46
N PRO A 39 0.60 26.83 -101.13
CA PRO A 39 -0.41 26.40 -100.17
C PRO A 39 -1.71 27.19 -100.36
N ASP A 40 -2.85 26.50 -100.27
CA ASP A 40 -4.14 27.17 -100.35
C ASP A 40 -4.29 28.18 -99.17
N PRO A 41 -4.96 29.33 -99.38
CA PRO A 41 -5.16 30.32 -98.32
C PRO A 41 -6.03 29.73 -97.21
N TYR A 42 -5.65 30.01 -95.96
CA TYR A 42 -6.41 29.58 -94.78
C TYR A 42 -7.84 30.14 -94.82
N ARG A 43 -8.83 29.26 -94.66
CA ARG A 43 -10.24 29.63 -94.52
C ARG A 43 -10.68 29.36 -93.08
N PRO A 44 -10.97 30.41 -92.28
CA PRO A 44 -11.48 30.19 -90.94
C PRO A 44 -12.86 29.52 -90.98
N PRO A 45 -13.21 28.73 -89.96
CA PRO A 45 -14.57 28.19 -89.82
C PRO A 45 -15.62 29.32 -89.77
N THR A 46 -16.75 29.11 -90.44
CA THR A 46 -17.90 30.04 -90.42
C THR A 46 -18.70 29.95 -89.12
N VAL A 47 -18.61 28.81 -88.43
CA VAL A 47 -19.36 28.52 -87.20
C VAL A 47 -18.51 28.94 -85.98
N PRO A 48 -19.10 29.65 -84.99
CA PRO A 48 -18.39 30.00 -83.77
C PRO A 48 -18.02 28.74 -82.96
N PHE A 49 -16.94 28.83 -82.18
CA PHE A 49 -16.52 27.75 -81.28
C PHE A 49 -17.42 27.70 -80.03
N GLU A 50 -18.07 26.57 -79.81
CA GLU A 50 -18.86 26.31 -78.59
C GLU A 50 -17.93 25.98 -77.41
N ALA A 51 -17.41 27.02 -76.77
CA ALA A 51 -16.39 26.93 -75.72
C ALA A 51 -16.92 26.54 -74.33
N LEU A 52 -18.11 25.93 -74.23
CA LEU A 52 -18.69 25.56 -72.94
C LEU A 52 -18.23 24.16 -72.53
N PRO A 53 -17.33 24.03 -71.53
CA PRO A 53 -16.90 22.73 -71.06
C PRO A 53 -18.02 22.05 -70.28
N THR A 54 -18.07 20.72 -70.40
CA THR A 54 -19.02 19.83 -69.72
C THR A 54 -19.13 20.09 -68.21
N TYR A 55 -18.02 20.43 -67.54
CA TYR A 55 -18.02 20.77 -66.12
C TYR A 55 -18.92 21.97 -65.78
N ARG A 56 -18.93 23.02 -66.63
CA ARG A 56 -19.75 24.22 -66.38
C ARG A 56 -21.24 23.96 -66.58
N THR A 57 -21.59 22.99 -67.42
CA THR A 57 -22.98 22.62 -67.71
C THR A 57 -23.51 21.58 -66.72
N GLU A 58 -22.67 20.64 -66.29
CA GLU A 58 -23.07 19.52 -65.43
C GLU A 58 -22.93 19.83 -63.94
N PHE A 59 -21.94 20.64 -63.55
CA PHE A 59 -21.66 20.94 -62.15
C PHE A 59 -22.23 22.30 -61.73
N VAL A 60 -23.56 22.37 -61.65
CA VAL A 60 -24.29 23.55 -61.19
C VAL A 60 -24.65 23.45 -59.71
N PRO A 61 -24.67 24.56 -58.96
CA PRO A 61 -25.07 24.53 -57.56
C PRO A 61 -26.54 24.15 -57.44
N HIS A 62 -26.82 23.00 -56.83
CA HIS A 62 -28.18 22.59 -56.49
C HIS A 62 -28.53 23.10 -55.09
N CYS A 63 -29.38 24.12 -55.00
CA CYS A 63 -29.93 24.58 -53.73
C CYS A 63 -30.96 23.57 -53.21
N GLN A 64 -30.51 22.57 -52.46
CA GLN A 64 -31.41 21.66 -51.76
C GLN A 64 -31.97 22.35 -50.51
N ALA A 65 -33.29 22.26 -50.30
CA ALA A 65 -33.91 22.74 -49.09
C ALA A 65 -33.39 21.94 -47.88
N ARG A 66 -33.28 22.61 -46.72
CA ARG A 66 -32.86 21.95 -45.49
C ARG A 66 -33.81 20.78 -45.18
N PRO A 67 -33.30 19.56 -44.91
CA PRO A 67 -34.13 18.45 -44.48
C PRO A 67 -34.94 18.80 -43.23
N LYS A 68 -36.20 18.34 -43.19
CA LYS A 68 -37.03 18.48 -41.99
C LYS A 68 -36.43 17.63 -40.86
N LEU A 69 -36.37 18.20 -39.67
CA LEU A 69 -35.95 17.49 -38.47
C LEU A 69 -37.03 16.47 -38.09
N ILE A 70 -36.66 15.20 -37.95
CA ILE A 70 -37.51 14.16 -37.38
C ILE A 70 -37.26 14.18 -35.87
N LYS A 71 -37.98 15.03 -35.14
CA LYS A 71 -37.94 15.02 -33.68
C LYS A 71 -39.05 14.11 -33.18
N PRO A 72 -38.75 13.15 -32.28
CA PRO A 72 -39.82 12.45 -31.59
C PRO A 72 -40.65 13.46 -30.80
N ASP A 73 -41.96 13.21 -30.70
CA ASP A 73 -42.84 14.06 -29.90
C ASP A 73 -42.36 14.03 -28.45
N CYS A 74 -42.09 15.21 -27.91
CA CYS A 74 -41.69 15.37 -26.50
C CYS A 74 -42.94 15.28 -25.60
N GLU A 75 -43.62 14.15 -25.62
CA GLU A 75 -44.73 13.88 -24.71
C GLU A 75 -44.18 13.38 -23.38
N LEU A 76 -44.02 14.29 -22.42
CA LEU A 76 -43.71 13.95 -21.03
C LEU A 76 -44.97 13.38 -20.38
N THR A 77 -45.04 12.05 -20.27
CA THR A 77 -46.10 11.37 -19.52
C THR A 77 -45.79 11.46 -18.02
N PHE A 78 -46.59 12.22 -17.28
CA PHE A 78 -46.54 12.23 -15.82
C PHE A 78 -47.48 11.16 -15.25
N SER A 79 -47.06 10.46 -14.22
CA SER A 79 -47.94 9.55 -13.48
C SER A 79 -48.75 10.33 -12.44
N ASP A 80 -50.06 10.13 -12.41
CA ASP A 80 -50.94 10.71 -11.36
C ASP A 80 -50.76 10.04 -9.98
N LYS A 81 -49.94 8.99 -9.90
CA LYS A 81 -49.68 8.27 -8.65
C LYS A 81 -48.69 9.07 -7.80
N PRO A 82 -48.96 9.25 -6.49
CA PRO A 82 -48.01 9.89 -5.60
C PRO A 82 -46.73 9.05 -5.50
N LEU A 83 -45.60 9.72 -5.32
CA LEU A 83 -44.31 9.06 -5.08
C LEU A 83 -44.36 8.38 -3.70
N GLU A 84 -44.07 7.08 -3.66
CA GLU A 84 -43.92 6.33 -2.41
C GLU A 84 -42.64 6.79 -1.70
N GLY A 85 -42.78 7.57 -0.64
CA GLY A 85 -41.66 8.19 0.08
C GLY A 85 -41.11 7.36 1.25
N LEU A 86 -41.53 6.10 1.38
CA LEU A 86 -41.08 5.21 2.43
C LEU A 86 -39.90 4.39 1.92
N THR A 87 -38.72 4.65 2.48
CA THR A 87 -37.54 3.84 2.22
C THR A 87 -37.52 2.63 3.14
N ASP A 88 -36.91 1.53 2.70
CA ASP A 88 -36.72 0.32 3.52
C ASP A 88 -36.06 0.64 4.87
N TYR A 89 -35.15 1.62 4.89
CA TYR A 89 -34.51 2.08 6.12
C TYR A 89 -35.53 2.65 7.12
N ARG A 90 -36.43 3.53 6.67
CA ARG A 90 -37.46 4.14 7.52
C ARG A 90 -38.48 3.11 8.01
N GLN A 91 -38.76 2.08 7.21
CA GLN A 91 -39.68 1.00 7.57
C GLN A 91 -39.05 0.01 8.56
N ASN A 92 -37.78 -0.35 8.37
CA ASN A 92 -37.14 -1.44 9.10
C ASN A 92 -36.34 -0.97 10.33
N TYR A 93 -35.83 0.26 10.32
CA TYR A 93 -34.98 0.77 11.40
C TYR A 93 -35.79 1.61 12.39
N VAL A 94 -36.62 0.93 13.19
CA VAL A 94 -37.46 1.54 14.24
C VAL A 94 -36.91 1.23 15.64
N PRO A 95 -37.21 2.05 16.65
CA PRO A 95 -36.82 1.75 18.03
C PRO A 95 -37.42 0.42 18.50
N HIS A 96 -36.57 -0.58 18.73
CA HIS A 96 -36.99 -1.88 19.27
C HIS A 96 -36.98 -1.84 20.81
N PRO A 97 -37.98 -2.45 21.48
CA PRO A 97 -37.96 -2.57 22.93
C PRO A 97 -36.74 -3.40 23.37
N LEU A 98 -35.92 -2.83 24.24
CA LEU A 98 -34.76 -3.53 24.80
C LEU A 98 -35.20 -4.42 25.96
N GLU A 99 -34.69 -5.64 26.01
CA GLU A 99 -34.86 -6.51 27.18
C GLU A 99 -34.13 -5.92 28.40
N LYS A 100 -34.73 -6.07 29.58
CA LYS A 100 -34.08 -5.66 30.83
C LYS A 100 -32.90 -6.57 31.12
N ARG A 101 -31.75 -5.98 31.45
CA ARG A 101 -30.56 -6.72 31.86
C ARG A 101 -30.87 -7.60 33.09
N PRO A 102 -30.44 -8.87 33.10
CA PRO A 102 -30.61 -9.73 34.28
C PRO A 102 -29.85 -9.15 35.48
N VAL A 103 -30.53 -9.10 36.64
CA VAL A 103 -29.95 -8.65 37.90
C VAL A 103 -29.05 -9.77 38.45
N PRO A 104 -27.80 -9.49 38.85
CA PRO A 104 -26.94 -10.51 39.45
C PRO A 104 -27.53 -11.03 40.77
N PRO A 105 -27.28 -12.31 41.12
CA PRO A 105 -27.76 -12.88 42.37
C PRO A 105 -27.17 -12.14 43.57
N LYS A 106 -27.95 -12.06 44.66
CA LYS A 106 -27.48 -11.47 45.92
C LYS A 106 -26.29 -12.28 46.46
N PRO A 107 -25.26 -11.62 47.02
CA PRO A 107 -24.12 -12.33 47.60
C PRO A 107 -24.57 -13.21 48.77
N VAL A 108 -24.10 -14.46 48.80
CA VAL A 108 -24.36 -15.39 49.89
C VAL A 108 -23.60 -14.94 51.16
N PRO A 109 -24.20 -15.08 52.37
CA PRO A 109 -23.51 -14.74 53.61
C PRO A 109 -22.32 -15.68 53.83
N ARG A 110 -21.15 -15.11 54.15
CA ARG A 110 -19.96 -15.87 54.53
C ARG A 110 -20.09 -16.40 55.96
N ALA A 111 -19.56 -17.60 56.22
CA ALA A 111 -19.48 -18.15 57.57
C ALA A 111 -18.72 -17.19 58.50
N LYS A 112 -19.31 -16.89 59.67
CA LYS A 112 -18.73 -16.00 60.70
C LYS A 112 -18.11 -16.77 61.87
N ALA A 113 -17.77 -18.04 61.66
CA ALA A 113 -17.20 -18.86 62.73
C ALA A 113 -15.83 -18.30 63.14
N PRO A 114 -15.55 -18.14 64.45
CA PRO A 114 -14.24 -17.69 64.93
C PRO A 114 -13.17 -18.75 64.62
N PHE A 115 -11.96 -18.28 64.34
CA PHE A 115 -10.80 -19.14 64.19
C PHE A 115 -10.28 -19.58 65.56
N ASP A 116 -10.13 -20.89 65.78
CA ASP A 116 -9.75 -21.48 67.07
C ASP A 116 -8.33 -21.08 67.54
N GLY A 117 -7.42 -20.73 66.61
CA GLY A 117 -6.11 -20.16 66.97
C GLY A 117 -5.13 -21.08 67.70
N MET A 118 -5.51 -22.35 67.91
CA MET A 118 -4.69 -23.41 68.51
C MET A 118 -3.77 -24.00 67.44
N THR A 119 -2.47 -23.92 67.68
CA THR A 119 -1.45 -24.58 66.86
C THR A 119 -0.84 -25.73 67.65
N THR A 120 -0.39 -26.77 66.96
CA THR A 120 0.27 -27.94 67.59
C THR A 120 1.38 -27.52 68.53
N THR A 121 2.19 -26.53 68.15
CA THR A 121 3.26 -25.98 69.01
C THR A 121 2.77 -25.41 70.34
N LYS A 122 1.64 -24.68 70.34
CA LYS A 122 1.08 -24.12 71.59
C LYS A 122 0.57 -25.21 72.53
N VAL A 123 0.10 -26.33 71.97
CA VAL A 123 -0.40 -27.48 72.72
C VAL A 123 0.75 -28.33 73.26
N ASP A 124 1.78 -28.57 72.43
CA ASP A 124 2.82 -29.56 72.71
C ASP A 124 3.96 -29.03 73.60
N TYR A 125 4.22 -27.73 73.60
CA TYR A 125 5.38 -27.12 74.28
C TYR A 125 4.96 -26.27 75.50
N THR A 126 4.38 -26.90 76.51
CA THR A 126 4.08 -26.28 77.82
C THR A 126 5.24 -26.44 78.81
N PRO A 127 5.45 -25.47 79.73
CA PRO A 127 6.53 -25.56 80.72
C PRO A 127 6.34 -26.78 81.62
N LYS A 128 7.37 -27.61 81.72
CA LYS A 128 7.39 -28.78 82.59
C LYS A 128 8.08 -28.42 83.91
N GLU A 129 7.56 -28.94 85.02
CA GLU A 129 8.13 -28.72 86.35
C GLU A 129 9.60 -29.19 86.40
N PHE A 130 10.50 -28.31 86.81
CA PHE A 130 11.91 -28.63 87.03
C PHE A 130 12.13 -29.00 88.51
N CYS A 131 13.05 -29.93 88.78
CA CYS A 131 13.30 -30.39 90.13
C CYS A 131 14.04 -29.32 90.95
N THR A 132 13.40 -28.76 91.98
CA THR A 132 14.04 -27.87 92.95
C THR A 132 15.05 -28.67 93.78
N ARG A 133 16.35 -28.30 93.73
CA ARG A 133 17.40 -28.94 94.54
C ARG A 133 17.06 -28.80 96.03
N PHE A 134 17.01 -29.92 96.75
CA PHE A 134 16.78 -29.96 98.19
C PHE A 134 18.03 -29.50 98.95
N THR A 135 17.96 -28.39 99.67
CA THR A 135 18.98 -27.99 100.66
C THR A 135 18.56 -28.49 102.04
N PRO A 136 19.37 -29.33 102.71
CA PRO A 136 19.00 -29.89 104.01
C PRO A 136 19.05 -28.82 105.13
N PRO A 137 18.16 -28.90 106.15
CA PRO A 137 18.13 -27.95 107.26
C PRO A 137 19.32 -28.13 108.22
N PRO A 138 19.80 -27.06 108.89
CA PRO A 138 20.95 -27.14 109.79
C PRO A 138 20.66 -27.92 111.09
N PRO A 139 21.67 -28.62 111.66
CA PRO A 139 21.51 -29.50 112.82
C PRO A 139 21.30 -28.77 114.15
N GLN A 140 20.33 -29.24 114.93
CA GLN A 140 19.78 -28.58 116.13
C GLN A 140 20.63 -28.71 117.41
N HIS A 141 21.79 -29.38 117.33
CA HIS A 141 22.57 -29.77 118.50
C HIS A 141 23.37 -28.62 119.15
N GLN A 142 23.40 -27.43 118.56
CA GLN A 142 24.05 -26.25 119.15
C GLN A 142 23.20 -25.58 120.24
N PHE A 143 21.86 -25.71 120.17
CA PHE A 143 20.96 -25.02 121.11
C PHE A 143 20.99 -25.64 122.53
N LEU A 144 21.18 -26.95 122.64
CA LEU A 144 21.16 -27.65 123.94
C LEU A 144 22.44 -27.41 124.78
N VAL A 145 23.59 -27.22 124.13
CA VAL A 145 24.86 -26.95 124.85
C VAL A 145 24.82 -25.58 125.52
N PHE A 146 24.21 -24.59 124.87
CA PHE A 146 24.05 -23.23 125.40
C PHE A 146 23.09 -23.20 126.60
N ALA A 147 21.99 -23.96 126.54
CA ALA A 147 21.02 -24.04 127.64
C ALA A 147 21.58 -24.72 128.90
N LEU A 148 22.38 -25.78 128.74
CA LEU A 148 23.05 -26.45 129.87
C LEU A 148 24.18 -25.61 130.47
N TYR A 149 24.85 -24.78 129.67
CA TYR A 149 25.87 -23.84 130.16
C TYR A 149 25.26 -22.76 131.07
N ILE A 150 24.10 -22.19 130.69
CA ILE A 150 23.42 -21.14 131.47
C ILE A 150 22.87 -21.66 132.81
N LEU A 151 22.40 -22.91 132.88
CA LEU A 151 21.90 -23.51 134.13
C LEU A 151 23.00 -23.99 135.10
N ARG A 152 24.24 -24.16 134.61
CA ARG A 152 25.37 -24.65 135.44
C ARG A 152 26.17 -23.53 136.11
N THR A 153 26.13 -22.30 135.60
CA THR A 153 26.73 -21.13 136.26
C THR A 153 25.66 -20.33 136.99
N GLY A 154 25.05 -20.93 138.01
CA GLY A 154 24.35 -20.17 139.05
C GLY A 154 25.38 -19.32 139.81
N GLY A 155 25.56 -18.07 139.41
CA GLY A 155 26.61 -17.22 139.95
C GLY A 155 26.45 -15.76 139.54
N ASN A 156 25.87 -14.98 140.44
CA ASN A 156 25.88 -13.53 140.51
C ASN A 156 27.23 -12.93 140.08
N ARG A 157 27.29 -12.31 138.90
CA ARG A 157 28.16 -11.17 138.59
C ARG A 157 27.65 -10.49 137.33
N GLN A 158 27.26 -9.23 137.51
CA GLN A 158 26.86 -8.29 136.45
C GLN A 158 27.87 -8.35 135.28
N SER A 159 27.39 -8.70 134.09
CA SER A 159 28.15 -8.44 132.86
C SER A 159 27.21 -8.50 131.65
N THR A 160 26.96 -7.30 131.12
CA THR A 160 26.97 -6.99 129.67
C THR A 160 26.04 -7.74 128.72
N PHE A 161 24.95 -7.04 128.34
CA PHE A 161 24.49 -6.75 126.96
C PHE A 161 24.27 -7.88 125.92
N PRO A 162 23.44 -7.67 124.86
CA PRO A 162 22.49 -6.58 124.61
C PRO A 162 21.06 -7.05 124.27
N SER A 163 20.11 -6.24 124.74
CA SER A 163 18.83 -5.87 124.12
C SER A 163 18.69 -6.22 122.63
N MET A 164 18.10 -7.38 122.35
CA MET A 164 17.51 -7.69 121.03
C MET A 164 16.08 -8.20 121.24
N VAL A 165 15.19 -7.36 121.82
CA VAL A 165 13.79 -7.76 122.06
C VAL A 165 12.76 -6.70 121.60
N VAL A 166 13.14 -5.54 121.08
CA VAL A 166 12.15 -4.46 120.84
C VAL A 166 11.80 -4.17 119.37
N ARG A 167 12.39 -4.86 118.37
CA ARG A 167 12.14 -4.49 116.94
C ARG A 167 11.70 -5.62 116.00
N LEU A 168 10.98 -6.62 116.50
CA LEU A 168 10.26 -7.56 115.62
C LEU A 168 8.72 -7.44 115.68
N VAL A 169 8.18 -6.50 116.46
CA VAL A 169 6.73 -6.30 116.61
C VAL A 169 6.15 -5.26 115.61
N HIS A 170 6.96 -4.68 114.71
CA HIS A 170 6.51 -3.56 113.86
C HIS A 170 6.58 -3.78 112.33
N MET A 171 6.72 -5.01 111.83
CA MET A 171 6.76 -5.27 110.37
C MET A 171 5.73 -6.30 109.88
N ALA A 172 4.70 -6.60 110.69
CA ALA A 172 3.52 -7.33 110.27
C ALA A 172 2.30 -6.40 110.32
N ARG A 173 2.22 -5.49 109.34
CA ARG A 173 0.98 -4.87 108.90
C ARG A 173 1.08 -4.59 107.40
#